data_AF-A0Y6M7-F1
#
_entry.id   AF-A0Y6M7-F1
#
_cell.length_a   1.000
_cell.length_b   1.000
_cell.length_c   1.000
_cell.angle_alpha   90.00
_cell.angle_beta   90.00
_cell.angle_gamma   90.00
#
_symmetry.space_group_name_H-M   'P 1'
#
loop_
_entity.id
_entity.type
_entity.pdbx_description
1 polymer ?
#
loop_
_entity_poly.entity_id
_entity_poly.type
_entity_poly.pdbx_seq_one_letter_code
_entity_poly.pdbx_strand_id
1 'polypeptide(L)'
;MIGAMQQQLDFIAYIQRMLVEGDFSATYKFALLHAIADVCVEQPLLSEQSELVIMLPTLADKLITLYWHHAMPFSSEHTGESALLKQNTGAQSKVISVLFECQQNNIRNFRQLKHSPFYKPTFNAAMATLKTGPLWRLQILAKQEECFLYPHTNSTQFITLNAGIASCFRRFYDLVVYLAKNAWLQKIQSIKHNQALIGPQSQLQEFLFGVDRNALTKAKPVLVELQSNICFYCQKPMKNDVEVDHFIPFARYANDLGHNFVAAHRACNNNKRDFLAAQQHRERWQNQNLAVNGQIISNELSAYFHCDADKSLAVSNWAYQVAQANSAKLWLANKDHFEQAKPTADIVTFPRENLAKQNQVAEPAVNIKPIEQTLKLPYFPNIKIACGHFKTGDSSDVEYLDAPFGAGKLDPNVHFLARASGNSMNGGKHPIHDGDLLLLELITSDRAGSLRGQIVAIERDDIGGEGQYLLRKVNKLPNGQYELIAQNPDYEVMIADESMRTFARFKQVVAE
;
A
#
# COMPACT_ATOMS: atom_id res chain seq x y z
N MET A 1 15.70 17.23 -1.19
CA MET A 1 14.33 16.65 -1.22
C MET A 1 13.71 16.65 -2.61
N ILE A 2 13.83 17.72 -3.41
CA ILE A 2 13.28 17.79 -4.79
C ILE A 2 13.74 16.62 -5.69
N GLY A 3 15.03 16.25 -5.68
CA GLY A 3 15.55 15.16 -6.50
C GLY A 3 15.00 13.76 -6.16
N ALA A 4 14.68 13.49 -4.89
CA ALA A 4 14.14 12.19 -4.46
C ALA A 4 12.67 12.02 -4.86
N MET A 5 11.87 13.09 -4.79
CA MET A 5 10.49 13.07 -5.26
C MET A 5 10.41 12.94 -6.78
N GLN A 6 11.28 13.64 -7.51
CA GLN A 6 11.35 13.50 -8.97
C GLN A 6 11.72 12.07 -9.37
N GLN A 7 12.73 11.45 -8.73
CA GLN A 7 13.12 10.07 -9.00
C GLN A 7 11.97 9.07 -8.76
N GLN A 8 11.14 9.28 -7.73
CA GLN A 8 9.97 8.45 -7.45
C GLN A 8 8.89 8.58 -8.54
N LEU A 9 8.64 9.79 -9.02
CA LEU A 9 7.71 10.05 -10.13
C LEU A 9 8.23 9.44 -11.43
N ASP A 10 9.52 9.63 -11.73
CA ASP A 10 10.19 9.06 -12.90
C ASP A 10 10.12 7.53 -12.87
N PHE A 11 10.28 6.92 -11.69
CA PHE A 11 10.12 5.48 -11.52
C PHE A 11 8.73 4.99 -11.89
N ILE A 12 7.66 5.62 -11.36
CA ILE A 12 6.28 5.22 -11.70
C ILE A 12 6.02 5.40 -13.20
N ALA A 13 6.41 6.56 -13.76
CA ALA A 13 6.26 6.84 -15.17
C ALA A 13 7.00 5.81 -16.02
N TYR A 14 8.21 5.42 -15.62
CA TYR A 14 8.99 4.39 -16.30
C TYR A 14 8.34 3.01 -16.22
N ILE A 15 7.81 2.58 -15.06
CA ILE A 15 7.09 1.30 -14.95
C ILE A 15 5.85 1.27 -15.86
N GLN A 16 5.10 2.37 -15.93
CA GLN A 16 3.95 2.49 -16.82
C GLN A 16 4.37 2.41 -18.30
N ARG A 17 5.37 3.20 -18.70
CA ARG A 17 5.94 3.17 -20.06
C ARG A 17 6.47 1.78 -20.41
N MET A 18 7.18 1.13 -19.50
CA MET A 18 7.68 -0.23 -19.70
C MET A 18 6.55 -1.19 -20.07
N LEU A 19 5.43 -1.19 -19.33
CA LEU A 19 4.31 -2.10 -19.56
C LEU A 19 3.51 -1.80 -20.84
N VAL A 20 3.57 -0.56 -21.35
CA VAL A 20 2.84 -0.13 -22.55
C VAL A 20 3.70 -0.20 -23.82
N GLU A 21 4.92 0.31 -23.75
CA GLU A 21 5.86 0.44 -24.89
C GLU A 21 6.77 -0.79 -25.06
N GLY A 22 6.84 -1.65 -24.04
CA GLY A 22 7.62 -2.89 -24.07
C GLY A 22 6.94 -3.99 -24.88
N ASP A 23 7.73 -4.80 -25.59
CA ASP A 23 7.20 -5.98 -26.28
C ASP A 23 7.02 -7.17 -25.31
N PHE A 24 5.79 -7.45 -24.89
CA PHE A 24 5.45 -8.59 -24.03
C PHE A 24 4.87 -9.76 -24.84
N SER A 25 5.71 -10.41 -25.64
CA SER A 25 5.35 -11.66 -26.34
C SER A 25 5.14 -12.85 -25.39
N ALA A 26 5.73 -12.82 -24.19
CA ALA A 26 5.65 -13.86 -23.17
C ALA A 26 5.58 -13.26 -21.75
N THR A 27 5.22 -14.07 -20.76
CA THR A 27 4.97 -13.60 -19.39
C THR A 27 6.23 -13.44 -18.52
N TYR A 28 7.39 -13.89 -18.98
CA TYR A 28 8.64 -13.88 -18.19
C TYR A 28 9.09 -12.47 -17.76
N LYS A 29 8.68 -11.42 -18.47
CA LYS A 29 9.02 -10.03 -18.12
C LYS A 29 8.22 -9.57 -16.90
N PHE A 30 6.93 -9.92 -16.82
CA PHE A 30 6.10 -9.66 -15.64
C PHE A 30 6.63 -10.42 -14.42
N ALA A 31 7.01 -11.69 -14.62
CA ALA A 31 7.63 -12.50 -13.57
C ALA A 31 8.95 -11.88 -13.08
N LEU A 32 9.81 -11.39 -13.99
CA LEU A 32 11.06 -10.72 -13.59
C LEU A 32 10.78 -9.43 -12.82
N LEU A 33 9.87 -8.57 -13.30
CA LEU A 33 9.53 -7.31 -12.63
C LEU A 33 9.02 -7.56 -11.20
N HIS A 34 8.13 -8.54 -11.05
CA HIS A 34 7.62 -8.96 -9.75
C HIS A 34 8.73 -9.57 -8.87
N ALA A 35 9.59 -10.43 -9.42
CA ALA A 35 10.71 -11.01 -8.69
C ALA A 35 11.70 -9.93 -8.16
N ILE A 36 11.97 -8.88 -8.95
CA ILE A 36 12.80 -7.76 -8.50
C ILE A 36 12.12 -7.01 -7.36
N ALA A 37 10.81 -6.74 -7.46
CA ALA A 37 10.04 -6.09 -6.40
C ALA A 37 10.09 -6.90 -5.09
N ASP A 38 9.91 -8.22 -5.16
CA ASP A 38 10.04 -9.12 -4.02
C ASP A 38 11.42 -9.05 -3.38
N VAL A 39 12.49 -9.17 -4.18
CA VAL A 39 13.86 -9.10 -3.65
C VAL A 39 14.12 -7.76 -2.96
N CYS A 40 13.59 -6.66 -3.50
CA CYS A 40 13.77 -5.34 -2.91
C CYS A 40 13.17 -5.22 -1.51
N VAL A 41 12.05 -5.89 -1.20
CA VAL A 41 11.41 -5.85 0.13
C VAL A 41 11.94 -6.93 1.09
N GLU A 42 12.60 -7.96 0.56
CA GLU A 42 13.13 -9.09 1.33
C GLU A 42 14.55 -8.91 1.86
N GLN A 43 15.28 -7.93 1.32
CA GLN A 43 16.64 -7.63 1.77
C GLN A 43 16.63 -6.39 2.68
N PRO A 44 17.62 -6.16 3.54
CA PRO A 44 17.80 -4.85 4.17
C PRO A 44 18.30 -3.83 3.14
N LEU A 45 18.01 -2.54 3.35
CA LEU A 45 18.56 -1.44 2.56
C LEU A 45 19.33 -0.53 3.51
N LEU A 46 20.57 -0.18 3.14
CA LEU A 46 21.43 0.66 3.97
C LEU A 46 20.95 2.12 3.97
N SER A 47 20.54 2.64 2.82
CA SER A 47 20.00 3.98 2.63
C SER A 47 19.08 4.05 1.42
N GLU A 48 18.21 5.05 1.34
CA GLU A 48 17.31 5.22 0.20
C GLU A 48 18.02 5.34 -1.15
N GLN A 49 19.27 5.78 -1.17
CA GLN A 49 20.07 5.96 -2.40
C GLN A 49 21.09 4.83 -2.61
N SER A 50 20.97 3.72 -1.90
CA SER A 50 21.83 2.56 -2.11
C SER A 50 21.50 1.88 -3.44
N GLU A 51 22.55 1.46 -4.14
CA GLU A 51 22.44 0.43 -5.18
C GLU A 51 22.15 -0.93 -4.53
N LEU A 52 21.51 -1.84 -5.28
CA LEU A 52 21.21 -3.17 -4.79
C LEU A 52 21.69 -4.24 -5.78
N VAL A 53 22.62 -5.08 -5.34
CA VAL A 53 23.09 -6.23 -6.13
C VAL A 53 22.13 -7.40 -5.93
N ILE A 54 21.54 -7.88 -7.02
CA ILE A 54 20.65 -9.03 -7.04
C ILE A 54 21.31 -10.17 -7.81
N MET A 55 21.59 -11.27 -7.11
CA MET A 55 22.14 -12.47 -7.71
C MET A 55 21.10 -13.16 -8.62
N LEU A 56 21.50 -13.55 -9.82
CA LEU A 56 20.60 -14.24 -10.76
C LEU A 56 20.03 -15.56 -10.21
N PRO A 57 20.77 -16.37 -9.43
CA PRO A 57 20.19 -17.51 -8.70
C PRO A 57 18.97 -17.14 -7.85
N THR A 58 18.99 -15.99 -7.17
CA THR A 58 17.87 -15.51 -6.35
C THR A 58 16.65 -15.21 -7.23
N LEU A 59 16.86 -14.55 -8.38
CA LEU A 59 15.79 -14.30 -9.35
C LEU A 59 15.25 -15.60 -9.95
N ALA A 60 16.10 -16.61 -10.18
CA ALA A 60 15.65 -17.90 -10.70
C ALA A 60 14.74 -18.63 -9.70
N ASP A 61 15.11 -18.65 -8.43
CA ASP A 61 14.26 -19.17 -7.35
C ASP A 61 12.92 -18.43 -7.31
N LYS A 62 12.94 -17.09 -7.44
CA LYS A 62 11.71 -16.28 -7.49
C LYS A 62 10.83 -16.60 -8.69
N LEU A 63 11.40 -16.76 -9.88
CA LEU A 63 10.65 -17.18 -11.06
C LEU A 63 9.99 -18.54 -10.84
N ILE A 64 10.69 -19.49 -10.22
CA ILE A 64 10.11 -20.81 -9.92
C ILE A 64 8.92 -20.67 -8.98
N THR A 65 9.03 -19.88 -7.91
CA THR A 65 7.93 -19.63 -6.98
C THR A 65 6.74 -18.98 -7.68
N LEU A 66 6.98 -17.92 -8.46
CA LEU A 66 5.93 -17.19 -9.17
C LEU A 66 5.22 -18.04 -10.23
N TYR A 67 5.92 -18.97 -10.88
CA TYR A 67 5.33 -19.87 -11.87
C TYR A 67 4.74 -21.16 -11.27
N TRP A 68 4.83 -21.37 -9.96
CA TRP A 68 4.44 -22.64 -9.34
C TRP A 68 2.99 -23.03 -9.66
N HIS A 69 2.04 -22.14 -9.42
CA HIS A 69 0.62 -22.38 -9.72
C HIS A 69 0.31 -22.37 -11.21
N HIS A 70 1.08 -21.61 -12.00
CA HIS A 70 0.93 -21.54 -13.46
C HIS A 70 1.29 -22.86 -14.16
N ALA A 71 2.01 -23.75 -13.48
CA ALA A 71 2.41 -25.05 -14.00
C ALA A 71 1.39 -26.16 -13.74
N MET A 72 0.24 -25.85 -13.13
CA MET A 72 -0.86 -26.80 -12.92
C MET A 72 -1.86 -26.74 -14.09
N PRO A 73 -2.57 -27.84 -14.40
CA PRO A 73 -3.68 -27.79 -15.36
C PRO A 73 -4.80 -26.88 -14.87
N PHE A 74 -5.24 -25.96 -15.73
CA PHE A 74 -6.44 -25.17 -15.52
C PHE A 74 -7.64 -25.94 -16.04
N SER A 75 -8.68 -26.11 -15.22
CA SER A 75 -9.88 -26.84 -15.61
C SER A 75 -11.00 -25.86 -15.94
N SER A 76 -11.54 -25.97 -17.15
CA SER A 76 -12.70 -25.19 -17.58
C SER A 76 -13.96 -25.72 -16.91
N GLU A 77 -14.64 -24.89 -16.12
CA GLU A 77 -15.94 -25.25 -15.53
C GLU A 77 -17.03 -25.48 -16.59
N HIS A 78 -16.87 -24.89 -17.80
CA HIS A 78 -17.88 -24.93 -18.85
C HIS A 78 -17.76 -26.19 -19.72
N THR A 79 -16.53 -26.64 -20.00
CA THR A 79 -16.27 -27.76 -20.92
C THR A 79 -15.78 -29.01 -20.20
N GLY A 80 -15.31 -28.91 -18.95
CA GLY A 80 -14.67 -30.00 -18.22
C GLY A 80 -13.26 -30.34 -18.74
N GLU A 81 -12.79 -29.66 -19.78
CA GLU A 81 -11.43 -29.83 -20.30
C GLU A 81 -10.40 -29.25 -19.33
N SER A 82 -9.26 -29.93 -19.20
CA SER A 82 -8.16 -29.51 -18.34
C SER A 82 -6.86 -29.51 -19.12
N ALA A 83 -6.16 -28.37 -19.15
CA ALA A 83 -4.86 -28.26 -19.79
C ALA A 83 -4.00 -27.15 -19.19
N LEU A 84 -2.70 -27.17 -19.50
CA LEU A 84 -1.80 -26.10 -19.10
C LEU A 84 -2.06 -24.83 -19.90
N LEU A 85 -2.18 -23.70 -19.21
CA LEU A 85 -2.24 -22.40 -19.85
C LEU A 85 -0.87 -22.05 -20.46
N LYS A 86 -0.88 -21.65 -21.74
CA LYS A 86 0.32 -21.14 -22.41
C LYS A 86 0.73 -19.82 -21.81
N GLN A 87 2.03 -19.68 -21.53
CA GLN A 87 2.65 -18.45 -21.01
C GLN A 87 3.28 -17.57 -22.10
N ASN A 88 3.11 -17.93 -23.37
CA ASN A 88 3.59 -17.19 -24.52
C ASN A 88 2.73 -17.47 -25.75
N THR A 89 2.87 -16.63 -26.78
CA THR A 89 2.12 -16.77 -28.03
C THR A 89 2.57 -17.95 -28.91
N GLY A 90 3.76 -18.51 -28.65
CA GLY A 90 4.37 -19.59 -29.43
C GLY A 90 4.38 -20.94 -28.71
N ALA A 91 5.59 -21.49 -28.59
CA ALA A 91 5.86 -22.76 -27.92
C ALA A 91 5.90 -22.58 -26.40
N GLN A 92 5.30 -23.51 -25.64
CA GLN A 92 5.18 -23.41 -24.18
C GLN A 92 6.50 -23.06 -23.47
N SER A 93 6.40 -22.28 -22.40
CA SER A 93 7.54 -21.91 -21.56
C SER A 93 8.24 -23.16 -21.02
N LYS A 94 9.56 -23.24 -21.20
CA LYS A 94 10.34 -24.38 -20.70
C LYS A 94 10.27 -24.48 -19.17
N VAL A 95 10.22 -23.35 -18.46
CA VAL A 95 10.06 -23.33 -16.99
C VAL A 95 8.74 -24.01 -16.60
N ILE A 96 7.64 -23.69 -17.28
CA ILE A 96 6.32 -24.31 -17.04
C ILE A 96 6.36 -25.80 -17.32
N SER A 97 6.92 -26.22 -18.46
CA SER A 97 6.96 -27.64 -18.81
C SER A 97 7.73 -28.47 -17.79
N VAL A 98 8.87 -27.97 -17.30
CA VAL A 98 9.66 -28.68 -16.30
C VAL A 98 8.96 -28.66 -14.94
N LEU A 99 8.35 -27.54 -14.53
CA LEU A 99 7.58 -27.48 -13.28
C LEU A 99 6.37 -28.42 -13.29
N PHE A 100 5.66 -28.50 -14.41
CA PHE A 100 4.56 -29.43 -14.57
C PHE A 100 5.03 -30.88 -14.43
N GLU A 101 6.15 -31.24 -15.06
CA GLU A 101 6.76 -32.56 -14.90
C GLU A 101 7.11 -32.85 -13.43
N CYS A 102 7.64 -31.86 -12.69
CA CYS A 102 7.90 -32.01 -11.26
C CYS A 102 6.60 -32.32 -10.48
N GLN A 103 5.53 -31.58 -10.75
CA GLN A 103 4.24 -31.72 -10.06
C GLN A 103 3.58 -33.07 -10.35
N GLN A 104 3.72 -33.58 -11.58
CA GLN A 104 3.27 -34.93 -11.95
C GLN A 104 4.04 -36.04 -11.22
N ASN A 105 5.26 -35.75 -10.75
CA ASN A 105 6.07 -36.63 -9.92
C ASN A 105 5.83 -36.42 -8.40
N ASN A 106 4.64 -35.96 -8.04
CA ASN A 106 4.20 -35.73 -6.66
C ASN A 106 5.04 -34.72 -5.86
N ILE A 107 5.74 -33.82 -6.54
CA ILE A 107 6.39 -32.68 -5.90
C ILE A 107 5.35 -31.57 -5.71
N ARG A 108 4.97 -31.31 -4.46
CA ARG A 108 3.85 -30.43 -4.10
C ARG A 108 4.29 -29.05 -3.62
N ASN A 109 5.56 -28.88 -3.24
CA ASN A 109 6.08 -27.58 -2.82
C ASN A 109 7.55 -27.37 -3.23
N PHE A 110 8.00 -26.12 -3.11
CA PHE A 110 9.33 -25.71 -3.53
C PHE A 110 10.46 -26.39 -2.74
N ARG A 111 10.24 -26.76 -1.47
CA ARG A 111 11.24 -27.50 -0.70
C ARG A 111 11.40 -28.93 -1.23
N GLN A 112 10.31 -29.64 -1.45
CA GLN A 112 10.34 -30.97 -2.07
C GLN A 112 11.05 -30.88 -3.41
N LEU A 113 10.80 -29.83 -4.20
CA LEU A 113 11.54 -29.59 -5.43
C LEU A 113 13.04 -29.52 -5.15
N LYS A 114 13.50 -28.64 -4.24
CA LYS A 114 14.94 -28.47 -3.89
C LYS A 114 15.65 -29.77 -3.48
N HIS A 115 14.95 -30.71 -2.86
CA HIS A 115 15.51 -32.01 -2.46
C HIS A 115 15.30 -33.13 -3.50
N SER A 116 14.64 -32.84 -4.61
CA SER A 116 14.36 -33.79 -5.68
C SER A 116 15.40 -33.71 -6.81
N PRO A 117 15.54 -34.76 -7.63
CA PRO A 117 16.35 -34.71 -8.85
C PRO A 117 15.86 -33.66 -9.87
N PHE A 118 14.61 -33.20 -9.74
CA PHE A 118 14.01 -32.23 -10.65
C PHE A 118 14.39 -30.77 -10.35
N TYR A 119 15.02 -30.48 -9.20
CA TYR A 119 15.47 -29.13 -8.88
C TYR A 119 16.44 -28.59 -9.94
N LYS A 120 17.51 -29.34 -10.22
CA LYS A 120 18.59 -28.88 -11.10
C LYS A 120 18.08 -28.59 -12.52
N PRO A 121 17.26 -29.46 -13.17
CA PRO A 121 16.61 -29.13 -14.43
C PRO A 121 15.74 -27.86 -14.37
N THR A 122 14.92 -27.73 -13.33
CA THR A 122 14.01 -26.58 -13.17
C THR A 122 14.77 -25.28 -12.99
N PHE A 123 15.74 -25.28 -12.08
CA PHE A 123 16.61 -24.15 -11.81
C PHE A 123 17.41 -23.73 -13.04
N ASN A 124 17.98 -24.69 -13.77
CA ASN A 124 18.69 -24.41 -15.02
C ASN A 124 17.77 -23.83 -16.09
N ALA A 125 16.52 -24.31 -16.21
CA ALA A 125 15.54 -23.75 -17.13
C ALA A 125 15.17 -22.29 -16.77
N ALA A 126 14.99 -21.99 -15.48
CA ALA A 126 14.74 -20.63 -14.99
C ALA A 126 15.95 -19.71 -15.24
N MET A 127 17.16 -20.16 -14.91
CA MET A 127 18.41 -19.42 -15.16
C MET A 127 18.65 -19.15 -16.65
N ALA A 128 18.45 -20.14 -17.52
CA ALA A 128 18.58 -19.97 -18.97
C ALA A 128 17.53 -19.00 -19.51
N THR A 129 16.29 -19.08 -19.02
CA THR A 129 15.21 -18.16 -19.39
C THR A 129 15.60 -16.73 -19.02
N LEU A 130 16.04 -16.47 -17.79
CA LEU A 130 16.48 -15.15 -17.33
C LEU A 130 17.56 -14.55 -18.25
N LYS A 131 18.62 -15.31 -18.51
CA LYS A 131 19.80 -14.86 -19.26
C LYS A 131 19.49 -14.54 -20.72
N THR A 132 18.61 -15.30 -21.35
CA THR A 132 18.30 -15.15 -22.80
C THR A 132 17.08 -14.28 -23.07
N GLY A 133 16.20 -14.12 -22.07
CA GLY A 133 14.92 -13.46 -22.19
C GLY A 133 14.85 -12.14 -21.41
N PRO A 134 14.22 -12.11 -20.23
CA PRO A 134 13.74 -10.89 -19.61
C PRO A 134 14.83 -9.92 -19.16
N LEU A 135 16.03 -10.37 -18.75
CA LEU A 135 16.98 -9.47 -18.07
C LEU A 135 17.32 -8.23 -18.90
N TRP A 136 17.66 -8.38 -20.18
CA TRP A 136 17.94 -7.25 -21.06
C TRP A 136 16.69 -6.78 -21.84
N ARG A 137 15.73 -7.68 -22.10
CA ARG A 137 14.52 -7.33 -22.87
C ARG A 137 13.49 -6.54 -22.06
N LEU A 138 13.55 -6.55 -20.73
CA LEU A 138 12.61 -5.84 -19.85
C LEU A 138 12.66 -4.33 -20.08
N GLN A 139 13.84 -3.80 -20.40
CA GLN A 139 14.12 -2.37 -20.50
C GLN A 139 14.33 -1.90 -21.95
N ILE A 140 13.80 -2.67 -22.91
CA ILE A 140 13.70 -2.27 -24.31
C ILE A 140 12.28 -1.74 -24.55
N LEU A 141 12.18 -0.42 -24.71
CA LEU A 141 10.93 0.31 -24.93
C LEU A 141 10.96 0.88 -26.36
N ALA A 142 9.92 0.63 -27.15
CA ALA A 142 9.87 1.10 -28.54
C ALA A 142 11.15 0.78 -29.37
N LYS A 143 11.78 -0.38 -29.11
CA LYS A 143 13.04 -0.87 -29.71
C LYS A 143 14.31 -0.10 -29.31
N GLN A 144 14.25 0.74 -28.29
CA GLN A 144 15.41 1.45 -27.72
C GLN A 144 15.72 0.91 -26.32
N GLU A 145 17.01 0.84 -25.98
CA GLU A 145 17.47 0.45 -24.65
C GLU A 145 17.45 1.66 -23.71
N GLU A 146 16.69 1.56 -22.61
CA GLU A 146 16.53 2.66 -21.64
C GLU A 146 17.37 2.45 -20.37
N CYS A 147 17.62 1.19 -19.96
CA CYS A 147 18.46 0.81 -18.81
C CYS A 147 18.16 1.54 -17.47
N PHE A 148 16.92 1.98 -17.25
CA PHE A 148 16.55 2.81 -16.09
C PHE A 148 16.62 2.09 -14.73
N LEU A 149 16.23 0.81 -14.64
CA LEU A 149 16.26 0.04 -13.38
C LEU A 149 17.67 -0.44 -13.06
N TYR A 150 18.41 -0.88 -14.08
CA TYR A 150 19.77 -1.40 -13.98
C TYR A 150 20.45 -1.35 -15.36
N PRO A 151 21.79 -1.22 -15.42
CA PRO A 151 22.50 -1.21 -16.69
C PRO A 151 22.48 -2.61 -17.34
N HIS A 152 22.43 -2.63 -18.68
CA HIS A 152 22.73 -3.85 -19.42
C HIS A 152 24.22 -4.16 -19.33
N THR A 153 24.55 -5.30 -18.74
CA THR A 153 25.93 -5.77 -18.61
C THR A 153 26.04 -7.19 -19.15
N ASN A 154 27.26 -7.61 -19.45
CA ASN A 154 27.56 -9.00 -19.81
C ASN A 154 27.64 -9.94 -18.59
N SER A 155 27.25 -9.46 -17.39
CA SER A 155 27.25 -10.28 -16.19
C SER A 155 26.27 -11.43 -16.32
N THR A 156 26.74 -12.63 -15.99
CA THR A 156 25.91 -13.84 -15.96
C THR A 156 25.57 -14.29 -14.55
N GLN A 157 25.94 -13.48 -13.55
CA GLN A 157 25.86 -13.82 -12.12
C GLN A 157 24.92 -12.91 -11.34
N PHE A 158 24.83 -11.63 -11.69
CA PHE A 158 24.02 -10.65 -10.96
C PHE A 158 23.59 -9.48 -11.85
N ILE A 159 22.60 -8.72 -11.38
CA ILE A 159 22.31 -7.35 -11.81
C ILE A 159 22.54 -6.40 -10.63
N THR A 160 22.81 -5.13 -10.91
CA THR A 160 22.88 -4.07 -9.89
C THR A 160 21.81 -3.05 -10.20
N LEU A 161 20.82 -2.91 -9.32
CA LEU A 161 19.83 -1.84 -9.43
C LEU A 161 20.51 -0.50 -9.26
N ASN A 162 20.18 0.45 -10.14
CA ASN A 162 20.66 1.83 -10.06
C ASN A 162 20.30 2.43 -8.69
N ALA A 163 21.10 3.39 -8.23
CA ALA A 163 20.88 4.08 -6.96
C ALA A 163 19.45 4.62 -6.84
N GLY A 164 18.79 4.36 -5.71
CA GLY A 164 17.41 4.81 -5.47
C GLY A 164 16.31 3.88 -6.00
N ILE A 165 16.59 2.99 -6.95
CA ILE A 165 15.57 2.12 -7.56
C ILE A 165 15.02 1.10 -6.56
N ALA A 166 15.87 0.52 -5.71
CA ALA A 166 15.41 -0.41 -4.66
C ALA A 166 14.46 0.27 -3.66
N SER A 167 14.73 1.53 -3.31
CA SER A 167 13.83 2.33 -2.46
C SER A 167 12.50 2.63 -3.16
N CYS A 168 12.52 2.93 -4.45
CA CYS A 168 11.30 3.13 -5.24
C CYS A 168 10.45 1.85 -5.32
N PHE A 169 11.07 0.69 -5.59
CA PHE A 169 10.36 -0.60 -5.54
C PHE A 169 9.72 -0.86 -4.18
N ARG A 170 10.41 -0.53 -3.08
CA ARG A 170 9.83 -0.66 -1.73
C ARG A 170 8.63 0.28 -1.54
N ARG A 171 8.78 1.56 -1.89
CA ARG A 171 7.72 2.55 -1.71
C ARG A 171 6.47 2.20 -2.51
N PHE A 172 6.64 1.69 -3.72
CA PHE A 172 5.56 1.40 -4.66
C PHE A 172 5.33 -0.09 -4.89
N TYR A 173 5.76 -0.97 -3.98
CA TYR A 173 5.69 -2.42 -4.14
C TYR A 173 4.28 -2.88 -4.49
N ASP A 174 3.28 -2.46 -3.70
CA ASP A 174 1.88 -2.84 -3.90
C ASP A 174 1.39 -2.46 -5.31
N LEU A 175 1.74 -1.27 -5.79
CA LEU A 175 1.41 -0.78 -7.14
C LEU A 175 2.13 -1.59 -8.23
N VAL A 176 3.43 -1.79 -8.10
CA VAL A 176 4.25 -2.51 -9.10
C VAL A 176 3.79 -3.96 -9.23
N VAL A 177 3.56 -4.64 -8.11
CA VAL A 177 3.06 -6.02 -8.07
C VAL A 177 1.66 -6.10 -8.67
N TYR A 178 0.77 -5.17 -8.34
CA TYR A 178 -0.56 -5.09 -8.92
C TYR A 178 -0.50 -4.92 -10.45
N LEU A 179 0.29 -3.96 -10.95
CA LEU A 179 0.45 -3.73 -12.39
C LEU A 179 1.05 -4.94 -13.10
N ALA A 180 2.08 -5.57 -12.53
CA ALA A 180 2.70 -6.76 -13.08
C ALA A 180 1.73 -7.94 -13.15
N LYS A 181 1.00 -8.24 -12.06
CA LYS A 181 0.02 -9.34 -12.01
C LYS A 181 -1.14 -9.10 -12.98
N ASN A 182 -1.66 -7.89 -13.07
CA ASN A 182 -2.75 -7.57 -13.99
C ASN A 182 -2.31 -7.65 -15.45
N ALA A 183 -1.16 -7.06 -15.81
CA ALA A 183 -0.64 -7.17 -17.17
C ALA A 183 -0.34 -8.63 -17.55
N TRP A 184 0.14 -9.43 -16.59
CA TRP A 184 0.33 -10.87 -16.77
C TRP A 184 -1.00 -11.58 -17.01
N LEU A 185 -2.03 -11.33 -16.19
CA LEU A 185 -3.37 -11.90 -16.36
C LEU A 185 -3.94 -11.58 -17.75
N GLN A 186 -3.89 -10.30 -18.15
CA GLN A 186 -4.35 -9.87 -19.48
C GLN A 186 -3.57 -10.56 -20.59
N LYS A 187 -2.25 -10.74 -20.44
CA LYS A 187 -1.45 -11.49 -21.41
C LYS A 187 -1.88 -12.95 -21.53
N ILE A 188 -2.21 -13.61 -20.43
CA ILE A 188 -2.68 -15.00 -20.46
C ILE A 188 -4.03 -15.09 -21.18
N GLN A 189 -4.93 -14.15 -20.92
CA GLN A 189 -6.24 -14.05 -21.56
C GLN A 189 -6.15 -13.71 -23.05
N SER A 190 -5.13 -12.95 -23.47
CA SER A 190 -4.94 -12.56 -24.87
C SER A 190 -4.41 -13.70 -25.76
N ILE A 191 -3.90 -14.79 -25.17
CA ILE A 191 -3.36 -15.92 -25.94
C ILE A 191 -4.52 -16.77 -26.45
N LYS A 192 -4.71 -16.80 -27.78
CA LYS A 192 -5.81 -17.51 -28.47
C LYS A 192 -6.02 -18.96 -27.98
N HIS A 193 -4.93 -19.68 -27.73
CA HIS A 193 -5.01 -21.07 -27.24
C HIS A 193 -5.67 -21.18 -25.85
N ASN A 194 -5.43 -20.20 -24.97
CA ASN A 194 -5.97 -20.22 -23.62
C ASN A 194 -7.46 -19.83 -23.59
N GLN A 195 -7.92 -19.05 -24.57
CA GLN A 195 -9.30 -18.55 -24.61
C GLN A 195 -10.35 -19.67 -24.65
N ALA A 196 -10.02 -20.83 -25.20
CA ALA A 196 -10.92 -22.00 -25.20
C ALA A 196 -11.12 -22.61 -23.80
N LEU A 197 -10.20 -22.37 -22.87
CA LEU A 197 -10.20 -22.97 -21.53
C LEU A 197 -10.60 -21.97 -20.44
N ILE A 198 -10.39 -20.67 -20.66
CA ILE A 198 -10.57 -19.64 -19.62
C ILE A 198 -12.07 -19.37 -19.40
N GLY A 199 -12.52 -19.58 -18.16
CA GLY A 199 -13.84 -19.19 -17.65
C GLY A 199 -13.88 -17.75 -17.12
N PRO A 200 -14.74 -17.45 -16.12
CA PRO A 200 -14.84 -16.11 -15.53
C PRO A 200 -13.50 -15.56 -15.03
N GLN A 201 -13.32 -14.24 -15.14
CA GLN A 201 -12.05 -13.58 -14.80
C GLN A 201 -11.59 -13.82 -13.36
N SER A 202 -12.50 -13.95 -12.40
CA SER A 202 -12.19 -14.16 -10.98
C SER A 202 -11.50 -15.49 -10.69
N GLN A 203 -11.90 -16.57 -11.36
CA GLN A 203 -11.29 -17.90 -11.17
C GLN A 203 -9.86 -17.96 -11.67
N LEU A 204 -9.57 -17.28 -12.78
CA LEU A 204 -8.23 -17.26 -13.35
C LEU A 204 -7.23 -16.54 -12.44
N GLN A 205 -7.65 -15.42 -11.84
CA GLN A 205 -6.79 -14.66 -10.93
C GLN A 205 -6.44 -15.48 -9.67
N GLU A 206 -7.44 -16.12 -9.06
CA GLU A 206 -7.23 -16.98 -7.88
C GLU A 206 -6.38 -18.21 -8.22
N PHE A 207 -6.59 -18.81 -9.40
CA PHE A 207 -5.77 -19.94 -9.86
C PHE A 207 -4.29 -19.57 -10.05
N LEU A 208 -4.00 -18.45 -10.68
CA LEU A 208 -2.63 -18.04 -11.02
C LEU A 208 -1.86 -17.50 -9.81
N PHE A 209 -2.52 -16.73 -8.94
CA PHE A 209 -1.87 -15.94 -7.89
C PHE A 209 -2.42 -16.17 -6.48
N GLY A 210 -3.32 -17.14 -6.29
CA GLY A 210 -3.93 -17.47 -5.01
C GLY A 210 -3.04 -18.30 -4.08
N VAL A 211 -3.61 -18.71 -2.95
CA VAL A 211 -2.94 -19.45 -1.87
C VAL A 211 -3.58 -20.81 -1.68
N ASP A 212 -2.77 -21.84 -1.47
CA ASP A 212 -3.27 -23.11 -0.95
C ASP A 212 -3.54 -22.99 0.57
N ARG A 213 -4.73 -22.53 0.94
CA ARG A 213 -5.15 -22.40 2.36
C ARG A 213 -5.09 -23.71 3.13
N ASN A 214 -5.15 -24.87 2.46
CA ASN A 214 -5.00 -26.16 3.13
C ASN A 214 -3.58 -26.35 3.69
N ALA A 215 -2.57 -25.73 3.08
CA ALA A 215 -1.21 -25.79 3.58
C ALA A 215 -1.10 -25.18 4.99
N LEU A 216 -1.78 -24.05 5.26
CA LEU A 216 -1.75 -23.35 6.56
C LEU A 216 -2.20 -24.22 7.74
N THR A 217 -3.02 -25.24 7.50
CA THR A 217 -3.44 -26.20 8.55
C THR A 217 -2.26 -26.93 9.20
N LYS A 218 -1.13 -27.08 8.48
CA LYS A 218 0.09 -27.71 8.99
C LYS A 218 0.81 -26.86 10.05
N ALA A 219 0.64 -25.53 10.02
CA ALA A 219 1.24 -24.64 11.00
C ALA A 219 0.44 -24.56 12.32
N LYS A 220 -0.84 -24.93 12.31
CA LYS A 220 -1.74 -24.84 13.46
C LYS A 220 -1.26 -25.55 14.73
N PRO A 221 -0.89 -26.85 14.72
CA PRO A 221 -0.47 -27.53 15.94
C PRO A 221 0.76 -26.88 16.57
N VAL A 222 1.75 -26.53 15.74
CA VAL A 222 3.00 -25.88 16.17
C VAL A 222 2.70 -24.53 16.84
N LEU A 223 1.93 -23.67 16.17
CA LEU A 223 1.66 -22.32 16.69
C LEU A 223 0.75 -22.33 17.92
N VAL A 224 -0.21 -23.25 18.02
CA VAL A 224 -1.07 -23.40 19.21
C VAL A 224 -0.23 -23.81 20.42
N GLU A 225 0.72 -24.72 20.25
CA GLU A 225 1.63 -25.14 21.31
C GLU A 225 2.56 -23.99 21.75
N LEU A 226 3.24 -23.35 20.79
CA LEU A 226 4.17 -22.24 21.07
C LEU A 226 3.47 -21.05 21.75
N GLN A 227 2.19 -20.84 21.46
CA GLN A 227 1.38 -19.78 22.07
C GLN A 227 0.65 -20.22 23.34
N SER A 228 0.89 -21.43 23.85
CA SER A 228 0.22 -21.98 25.04
C SER A 228 -1.31 -21.93 24.94
N ASN A 229 -1.85 -22.16 23.74
CA ASN A 229 -3.28 -22.05 23.43
C ASN A 229 -3.88 -20.67 23.75
N ILE A 230 -3.08 -19.60 23.65
CA ILE A 230 -3.51 -18.20 23.78
C ILE A 230 -3.56 -17.54 22.40
N CYS A 231 -4.62 -16.78 22.14
CA CYS A 231 -4.79 -16.06 20.87
C CYS A 231 -3.70 -15.00 20.73
N PHE A 232 -3.00 -15.03 19.59
CA PHE A 232 -1.88 -14.14 19.34
C PHE A 232 -2.24 -12.66 19.53
N TYR A 233 -3.41 -12.21 19.06
CA TYR A 233 -3.80 -10.80 19.10
C TYR A 233 -4.40 -10.37 20.44
N CYS A 234 -5.48 -11.02 20.89
CA CYS A 234 -6.25 -10.58 22.05
C CYS A 234 -5.73 -11.12 23.39
N GLN A 235 -4.76 -12.04 23.37
CA GLN A 235 -4.15 -12.65 24.56
C GLN A 235 -5.13 -13.38 25.47
N LYS A 236 -6.26 -13.85 24.91
CA LYS A 236 -7.25 -14.69 25.61
C LYS A 236 -7.13 -16.15 25.20
N PRO A 237 -7.52 -17.11 26.07
CA PRO A 237 -7.52 -18.53 25.72
C PRO A 237 -8.30 -18.84 24.44
N MET A 238 -7.73 -19.70 23.62
CA MET A 238 -8.33 -20.21 22.40
C MET A 238 -9.16 -21.47 22.70
N LYS A 239 -10.36 -21.54 22.11
CA LYS A 239 -11.24 -22.73 22.16
C LYS A 239 -11.27 -23.37 20.76
N ASN A 240 -12.46 -23.64 20.21
CA ASN A 240 -12.59 -24.41 18.98
C ASN A 240 -12.34 -23.59 17.68
N ASP A 241 -12.49 -22.26 17.72
CA ASP A 241 -12.40 -21.38 16.54
C ASP A 241 -10.98 -20.82 16.28
N VAL A 242 -9.97 -21.70 16.32
CA VAL A 242 -8.58 -21.31 16.03
C VAL A 242 -8.29 -21.37 14.55
N GLU A 243 -7.82 -20.26 14.00
CA GLU A 243 -7.34 -20.13 12.64
C GLU A 243 -5.87 -19.71 12.64
N VAL A 244 -5.13 -20.20 11.65
CA VAL A 244 -3.78 -19.72 11.36
C VAL A 244 -3.85 -18.80 10.16
N ASP A 245 -3.22 -17.64 10.28
CA ASP A 245 -3.18 -16.64 9.23
C ASP A 245 -1.84 -15.89 9.27
N HIS A 246 -1.57 -15.10 8.23
CA HIS A 246 -0.36 -14.31 8.10
C HIS A 246 -0.40 -13.05 9.00
N PHE A 247 0.69 -12.81 9.71
CA PHE A 247 0.92 -11.61 10.50
C PHE A 247 1.04 -10.38 9.58
N ILE A 248 2.02 -10.37 8.66
CA ILE A 248 2.00 -9.46 7.50
C ILE A 248 0.99 -10.02 6.50
N PRO A 249 -0.11 -9.30 6.18
CA PRO A 249 -1.19 -9.83 5.36
C PRO A 249 -0.73 -10.32 3.99
N PHE A 250 -1.31 -11.42 3.51
CA PHE A 250 -1.02 -11.96 2.18
C PHE A 250 -1.31 -10.96 1.05
N ALA A 251 -2.33 -10.11 1.22
CA ALA A 251 -2.65 -9.04 0.28
C ALA A 251 -1.50 -8.03 0.09
N ARG A 252 -0.62 -7.89 1.08
CA ARG A 252 0.56 -7.01 1.05
C ARG A 252 1.82 -7.73 0.59
N TYR A 253 1.97 -9.01 0.91
CA TYR A 253 3.12 -9.80 0.54
C TYR A 253 2.69 -11.26 0.31
N ALA A 254 2.61 -11.63 -0.97
CA ALA A 254 1.96 -12.85 -1.44
C ALA A 254 2.89 -14.07 -1.44
N ASN A 255 3.79 -14.20 -0.45
CA ASN A 255 4.64 -15.37 -0.27
C ASN A 255 4.46 -15.97 1.13
N ASP A 256 4.39 -17.30 1.19
CA ASP A 256 4.25 -18.05 2.44
C ASP A 256 5.59 -18.22 3.14
N LEU A 257 5.82 -17.40 4.17
CA LEU A 257 6.94 -17.52 5.09
C LEU A 257 6.47 -18.15 6.40
N GLY A 258 7.06 -19.28 6.79
CA GLY A 258 6.67 -20.03 8.00
C GLY A 258 6.69 -19.19 9.27
N HIS A 259 7.65 -18.27 9.39
CA HIS A 259 7.77 -17.36 10.53
C HIS A 259 6.72 -16.24 10.55
N ASN A 260 6.05 -15.97 9.41
CA ASN A 260 5.02 -14.94 9.30
C ASN A 260 3.64 -15.42 9.77
N PHE A 261 3.47 -16.68 10.21
CA PHE A 261 2.17 -17.19 10.65
C PHE A 261 1.90 -17.00 12.13
N VAL A 262 0.65 -16.77 12.50
CA VAL A 262 0.19 -16.72 13.89
C VAL A 262 -1.11 -17.50 14.06
N ALA A 263 -1.31 -18.13 15.23
CA ALA A 263 -2.59 -18.74 15.59
C ALA A 263 -3.46 -17.74 16.36
N ALA A 264 -4.71 -17.55 15.96
CA ALA A 264 -5.60 -16.62 16.64
C ALA A 264 -7.05 -17.07 16.57
N HIS A 265 -7.90 -16.40 17.35
CA HIS A 265 -9.35 -16.54 17.17
C HIS A 265 -9.74 -16.08 15.77
N ARG A 266 -10.64 -16.83 15.13
CA ARG A 266 -11.30 -16.46 13.87
C ARG A 266 -11.80 -15.01 13.84
N ALA A 267 -12.42 -14.55 14.93
CA ALA A 267 -12.90 -13.16 15.04
C ALA A 267 -11.77 -12.13 15.03
N CYS A 268 -10.61 -12.43 15.63
CA CYS A 268 -9.45 -11.52 15.59
C CYS A 268 -8.86 -11.44 14.18
N ASN A 269 -8.69 -12.60 13.51
CA ASN A 269 -8.21 -12.64 12.13
C ASN A 269 -9.14 -11.89 11.17
N ASN A 270 -10.46 -12.13 11.26
CA ASN A 270 -11.46 -11.45 10.43
C ASN A 270 -11.61 -9.95 10.74
N ASN A 271 -11.18 -9.47 11.90
CA ASN A 271 -11.13 -8.04 12.20
C ASN A 271 -9.85 -7.40 11.66
N LYS A 272 -8.71 -8.09 11.81
CA LYS A 272 -7.42 -7.66 11.25
C LYS A 272 -7.44 -7.63 9.71
N ARG A 273 -7.95 -8.67 9.05
CA ARG A 273 -7.99 -8.81 7.58
C ARG A 273 -6.65 -8.41 6.93
N ASP A 274 -6.72 -7.50 5.97
CA ASP A 274 -5.60 -6.98 5.19
C ASP A 274 -4.89 -5.80 5.86
N PHE A 275 -5.28 -5.42 7.09
CA PHE A 275 -4.60 -4.37 7.85
C PHE A 275 -3.30 -4.91 8.47
N LEU A 276 -2.29 -4.04 8.53
CA LEU A 276 -1.14 -4.25 9.40
C LEU A 276 -1.60 -4.13 10.86
N ALA A 277 -1.07 -4.99 11.72
CA ALA A 277 -1.37 -4.92 13.14
C ALA A 277 -0.62 -3.73 13.80
N ALA A 278 -1.12 -3.26 14.94
CA ALA A 278 -0.49 -2.24 15.76
C ALA A 278 0.93 -2.62 16.18
N GLN A 279 1.75 -1.63 16.51
CA GLN A 279 3.16 -1.80 16.83
C GLN A 279 3.37 -2.81 17.98
N GLN A 280 2.50 -2.80 18.99
CA GLN A 280 2.52 -3.79 20.08
C GLN A 280 2.39 -5.25 19.62
N HIS A 281 1.63 -5.50 18.55
CA HIS A 281 1.46 -6.85 18.00
C HIS A 281 2.67 -7.25 17.17
N ARG A 282 3.31 -6.28 16.50
CA ARG A 282 4.57 -6.50 15.77
C ARG A 282 5.70 -6.86 16.71
N GLU A 283 5.88 -6.14 17.80
CA GLU A 283 6.90 -6.43 18.80
C GLU A 283 6.69 -7.82 19.41
N ARG A 284 5.44 -8.16 19.72
CA ARG A 284 5.07 -9.51 20.16
C ARG A 284 5.42 -10.57 19.12
N TRP A 285 5.10 -10.32 17.84
CA TRP A 285 5.38 -11.25 16.75
C TRP A 285 6.89 -11.43 16.54
N GLN A 286 7.66 -10.34 16.52
CA GLN A 286 9.12 -10.37 16.42
C GLN A 286 9.74 -11.17 17.57
N ASN A 287 9.30 -10.92 18.81
CA ASN A 287 9.80 -11.64 19.96
C ASN A 287 9.41 -13.13 19.91
N GLN A 288 8.12 -13.44 19.71
CA GLN A 288 7.62 -14.82 19.73
C GLN A 288 8.15 -15.64 18.55
N ASN A 289 7.97 -15.17 17.32
CA ASN A 289 8.20 -15.96 16.13
C ASN A 289 9.65 -15.90 15.63
N LEU A 290 10.34 -14.77 15.82
CA LEU A 290 11.70 -14.61 15.28
C LEU A 290 12.76 -14.86 16.35
N ALA A 291 12.63 -14.22 17.53
CA ALA A 291 13.65 -14.29 18.56
C ALA A 291 13.58 -15.58 19.40
N VAL A 292 12.41 -15.85 20.02
CA VAL A 292 12.26 -16.97 20.96
C VAL A 292 12.09 -18.30 20.24
N ASN A 293 11.18 -18.37 19.26
CA ASN A 293 10.81 -19.63 18.61
C ASN A 293 11.31 -19.77 17.17
N GLY A 294 12.16 -18.87 16.68
CA GLY A 294 12.60 -18.84 15.28
C GLY A 294 13.17 -20.17 14.79
N GLN A 295 14.01 -20.83 15.60
CA GLN A 295 14.59 -22.12 15.24
C GLN A 295 13.57 -23.26 15.29
N ILE A 296 12.66 -23.26 16.27
CA ILE A 296 11.61 -24.28 16.39
C ILE A 296 10.67 -24.20 15.18
N ILE A 297 10.23 -22.99 14.83
CA ILE A 297 9.41 -22.74 13.64
C ILE A 297 10.13 -23.21 12.37
N SER A 298 11.43 -22.90 12.22
CA SER A 298 12.22 -23.41 11.10
C SER A 298 12.25 -24.94 11.05
N ASN A 299 12.47 -25.60 12.18
CA ASN A 299 12.56 -27.06 12.24
C ASN A 299 11.22 -27.73 11.90
N GLU A 300 10.13 -27.29 12.53
CA GLU A 300 8.82 -27.91 12.43
C GLU A 300 8.08 -27.56 11.12
N LEU A 301 8.17 -26.30 10.67
CA LEU A 301 7.39 -25.82 9.53
C LEU A 301 8.12 -25.91 8.20
N SER A 302 9.45 -26.07 8.20
CA SER A 302 10.21 -26.09 6.95
C SER A 302 9.73 -27.18 6.00
N ALA A 303 9.14 -28.29 6.47
CA ALA A 303 8.67 -29.38 5.60
C ALA A 303 7.55 -28.95 4.65
N TYR A 304 6.85 -27.88 5.01
CA TYR A 304 5.66 -27.39 4.33
C TYR A 304 5.88 -25.99 3.75
N PHE A 305 6.67 -25.16 4.42
CA PHE A 305 6.86 -23.74 4.09
C PHE A 305 8.32 -23.35 3.96
N HIS A 306 8.57 -22.24 3.26
CA HIS A 306 9.88 -21.59 3.33
C HIS A 306 10.00 -20.87 4.68
N CYS A 307 10.98 -21.25 5.47
CA CYS A 307 11.27 -20.63 6.76
C CYS A 307 12.55 -19.80 6.63
N ASP A 308 12.43 -18.49 6.86
CA ASP A 308 13.50 -17.51 6.75
C ASP A 308 13.15 -16.32 7.66
N ALA A 309 13.74 -16.31 8.86
CA ALA A 309 13.44 -15.34 9.89
C ALA A 309 13.92 -13.93 9.50
N ASP A 310 15.09 -13.84 8.88
CA ASP A 310 15.68 -12.56 8.43
C ASP A 310 14.84 -11.94 7.31
N LYS A 311 14.40 -12.75 6.35
CA LYS A 311 13.47 -12.31 5.31
C LYS A 311 12.14 -11.85 5.88
N SER A 312 11.59 -12.61 6.84
CA SER A 312 10.33 -12.24 7.50
C SER A 312 10.47 -10.91 8.24
N LEU A 313 11.62 -10.68 8.90
CA LEU A 313 11.93 -9.40 9.53
C LEU A 313 12.06 -8.27 8.50
N ALA A 314 12.75 -8.49 7.39
CA ALA A 314 12.92 -7.50 6.33
C ALA A 314 11.58 -7.06 5.73
N VAL A 315 10.70 -8.03 5.42
CA VAL A 315 9.35 -7.77 4.92
C VAL A 315 8.51 -7.01 5.96
N SER A 316 8.58 -7.39 7.23
CA SER A 316 7.91 -6.66 8.32
C SER A 316 8.44 -5.22 8.43
N ASN A 317 9.75 -5.02 8.38
CA ASN A 317 10.36 -3.70 8.41
C ASN A 317 9.89 -2.83 7.24
N TRP A 318 9.93 -3.37 6.03
CA TRP A 318 9.42 -2.69 4.83
C TRP A 318 7.95 -2.29 4.99
N ALA A 319 7.08 -3.24 5.36
CA ALA A 319 5.64 -2.99 5.43
C ALA A 319 5.28 -1.88 6.43
N TYR A 320 5.94 -1.87 7.59
CA TYR A 320 5.72 -0.84 8.62
C TYR A 320 6.41 0.48 8.27
N GLN A 321 7.56 0.49 7.59
CA GLN A 321 8.18 1.72 7.07
C GLN A 321 7.28 2.42 6.06
N VAL A 322 6.69 1.67 5.12
CA VAL A 322 5.71 2.22 4.16
C VAL A 322 4.46 2.73 4.89
N ALA A 323 3.97 1.98 5.89
CA ALA A 323 2.84 2.42 6.70
C ALA A 323 3.13 3.73 7.44
N GLN A 324 4.32 3.87 8.02
CA GLN A 324 4.76 5.11 8.69
C GLN A 324 4.89 6.27 7.70
N ALA A 325 5.54 6.05 6.55
CA ALA A 325 5.70 7.07 5.52
C ALA A 325 4.35 7.59 4.99
N ASN A 326 3.33 6.73 4.95
CA ASN A 326 1.98 7.07 4.50
C ASN A 326 1.02 7.42 5.64
N SER A 327 1.49 7.55 6.90
CA SER A 327 0.65 7.77 8.09
C SER A 327 -0.55 6.80 8.19
N ALA A 328 -0.34 5.55 7.76
CA ALA A 328 -1.39 4.55 7.67
C ALA A 328 -1.90 4.14 9.06
N LYS A 329 -3.15 3.67 9.10
CA LYS A 329 -3.77 3.13 10.32
C LYS A 329 -3.36 1.67 10.53
N LEU A 330 -2.92 1.34 11.75
CA LEU A 330 -2.55 0.00 12.19
C LEU A 330 -3.64 -0.56 13.10
N TRP A 331 -4.07 -1.78 12.84
CA TRP A 331 -5.17 -2.43 13.57
C TRP A 331 -4.75 -2.80 14.99
N LEU A 332 -5.45 -2.24 15.99
CA LEU A 332 -5.10 -2.43 17.40
C LEU A 332 -5.89 -3.56 18.07
N ALA A 333 -7.21 -3.56 17.94
CA ALA A 333 -8.09 -4.58 18.52
C ALA A 333 -9.51 -4.45 17.97
N ASN A 334 -10.37 -5.46 18.21
CA ASN A 334 -11.80 -5.41 17.89
C ASN A 334 -12.09 -4.97 16.43
N LYS A 335 -13.34 -4.62 16.14
CA LYS A 335 -13.70 -4.03 14.85
C LYS A 335 -13.44 -2.52 14.92
N ASP A 336 -12.83 -1.98 13.87
CA ASP A 336 -12.67 -0.55 13.62
C ASP A 336 -11.83 0.26 14.64
N HIS A 337 -10.98 -0.40 15.44
CA HIS A 337 -10.07 0.28 16.37
C HIS A 337 -8.62 0.25 15.86
N PHE A 338 -8.08 1.44 15.60
CA PHE A 338 -6.78 1.62 14.96
C PHE A 338 -5.93 2.67 15.68
N GLU A 339 -4.61 2.53 15.56
CA GLU A 339 -3.64 3.58 15.88
C GLU A 339 -2.97 4.09 14.59
N GLN A 340 -2.39 5.28 14.62
CA GLN A 340 -1.56 5.74 13.51
C GLN A 340 -0.17 5.10 13.57
N ALA A 341 0.37 4.72 12.42
CA ALA A 341 1.77 4.34 12.30
C ALA A 341 2.65 5.57 12.60
N LYS A 342 3.27 5.59 13.79
CA LYS A 342 4.19 6.65 14.19
C LYS A 342 5.62 6.32 13.73
N PRO A 343 6.43 7.31 13.33
CA PRO A 343 7.86 7.10 13.12
C PRO A 343 8.49 6.51 14.39
N THR A 344 9.32 5.48 14.24
CA THR A 344 10.10 4.96 15.37
C THR A 344 11.10 6.04 15.77
N ALA A 345 10.80 6.83 16.80
CA ALA A 345 11.80 7.64 17.46
C ALA A 345 12.70 6.70 18.26
N ASP A 346 13.85 6.34 17.72
CA ASP A 346 14.94 5.79 18.51
C ASP A 346 15.42 6.87 19.49
N ILE A 347 14.89 6.85 20.70
CA ILE A 347 15.60 7.33 21.89
C ILE A 347 15.44 6.27 22.97
N VAL A 348 16.23 5.20 22.84
CA VAL A 348 16.64 4.41 24.01
C VAL A 348 17.63 5.26 24.79
N THR A 349 17.16 6.04 25.76
CA THR A 349 18.03 6.56 26.81
C THR A 349 18.33 5.42 27.78
N PHE A 350 19.53 4.85 27.67
CA PHE A 350 20.09 4.00 28.71
C PHE A 350 20.24 4.82 30.01
N PRO A 351 19.93 4.25 31.20
CA PRO A 351 20.21 4.91 32.45
C PRO A 351 21.73 4.95 32.64
N ARG A 352 22.34 6.13 32.56
CA ARG A 352 23.73 6.31 32.98
C ARG A 352 23.78 6.39 34.50
N GLU A 353 24.34 5.33 35.09
CA GLU A 353 24.76 5.31 36.49
C GLU A 353 25.79 6.40 36.80
N ASN A 354 25.74 6.79 38.06
CA ASN A 354 26.55 7.81 38.73
C ASN A 354 28.06 7.68 38.46
N LEU A 355 28.65 8.76 37.96
CA LEU A 355 30.03 9.12 38.27
C LEU A 355 30.07 10.54 38.83
N ALA A 356 30.85 10.66 39.88
CA ALA A 356 30.69 11.62 40.95
C ALA A 356 31.37 12.98 40.70
N LYS A 357 30.74 13.99 41.33
CA LYS A 357 31.31 15.14 42.07
C LYS A 357 31.91 16.34 41.32
N GLN A 358 31.29 17.47 41.67
CA GLN A 358 31.88 18.75 42.13
C GLN A 358 32.58 19.65 41.10
N ASN A 359 31.90 20.72 40.67
CA ASN A 359 32.03 22.04 41.30
C ASN A 359 31.10 23.07 40.63
N GLN A 360 30.42 23.87 41.45
CA GLN A 360 29.67 25.05 41.06
C GLN A 360 30.65 26.20 40.80
N VAL A 361 30.50 26.89 39.67
CA VAL A 361 30.64 28.36 39.58
C VAL A 361 29.64 28.85 38.53
N ALA A 362 28.86 29.86 38.91
CA ALA A 362 27.86 30.53 38.10
C ALA A 362 28.46 31.65 37.25
N GLU A 363 27.85 31.91 36.08
CA GLU A 363 27.53 33.20 35.41
C GLU A 363 27.52 33.06 33.87
N PRO A 364 26.84 33.92 33.09
CA PRO A 364 25.46 34.40 33.21
C PRO A 364 24.65 34.11 31.92
N ALA A 365 23.34 34.40 32.00
CA ALA A 365 22.32 34.12 31.00
C ALA A 365 22.48 34.89 29.67
N VAL A 366 22.29 34.18 28.56
CA VAL A 366 21.77 34.76 27.30
C VAL A 366 20.46 34.03 26.99
N ASN A 367 19.37 34.79 27.12
CA ASN A 367 18.00 34.35 26.91
C ASN A 367 17.67 34.43 25.41
N ILE A 368 17.74 33.31 24.69
CA ILE A 368 17.17 33.21 23.35
C ILE A 368 15.75 32.64 23.52
N LYS A 369 14.74 33.49 23.31
CA LYS A 369 13.34 33.06 23.22
C LYS A 369 13.17 32.02 22.11
N PRO A 370 12.36 30.95 22.31
CA PRO A 370 11.99 30.05 21.24
C PRO A 370 11.21 30.82 20.17
N ILE A 371 11.54 30.58 18.90
CA ILE A 371 10.77 31.04 17.75
C ILE A 371 9.36 30.43 17.84
N GLU A 372 8.33 31.28 17.83
CA GLU A 372 6.93 30.86 17.79
C GLU A 372 6.70 29.96 16.57
N GLN A 373 6.28 28.71 16.81
CA GLN A 373 5.80 27.84 15.74
C GLN A 373 4.52 28.44 15.17
N THR A 374 4.56 28.90 13.93
CA THR A 374 3.37 29.38 13.20
C THR A 374 2.38 28.23 13.07
N LEU A 375 1.13 28.47 13.49
CA LEU A 375 0.02 27.53 13.34
C LEU A 375 -0.21 27.27 11.84
N LYS A 376 -0.38 26.02 11.43
CA LYS A 376 -0.69 25.66 10.04
C LYS A 376 -2.10 25.11 9.90
N LEU A 377 -2.76 25.46 8.80
CA LEU A 377 -4.11 24.98 8.47
C LEU A 377 -4.07 24.08 7.24
N PRO A 378 -4.90 23.01 7.20
CA PRO A 378 -5.21 22.26 5.98
C PRO A 378 -5.56 23.19 4.82
N TYR A 379 -5.00 22.95 3.64
CA TYR A 379 -5.27 23.66 2.40
C TYR A 379 -5.74 22.68 1.32
N PHE A 380 -6.78 23.10 0.59
CA PHE A 380 -7.35 22.33 -0.50
C PHE A 380 -7.42 23.19 -1.78
N PRO A 381 -7.11 22.64 -2.96
CA PRO A 381 -7.19 23.39 -4.21
C PRO A 381 -8.59 23.91 -4.54
N ASN A 382 -9.65 23.29 -4.01
CA ASN A 382 -11.02 23.78 -4.10
C ASN A 382 -11.93 23.16 -3.02
N ILE A 383 -13.15 23.70 -2.89
CA ILE A 383 -14.17 23.27 -1.93
C ILE A 383 -14.61 21.81 -2.13
N LYS A 384 -14.63 21.30 -3.38
CA LYS A 384 -14.98 19.90 -3.70
C LYS A 384 -13.99 18.92 -3.05
N ILE A 385 -12.70 19.17 -3.20
CA ILE A 385 -11.64 18.35 -2.61
C ILE A 385 -11.70 18.41 -1.08
N ALA A 386 -11.91 19.60 -0.51
CA ALA A 386 -12.08 19.76 0.93
C ALA A 386 -13.26 18.93 1.46
N CYS A 387 -14.42 18.95 0.78
CA CYS A 387 -15.58 18.17 1.18
C CYS A 387 -15.32 16.66 1.11
N GLY A 388 -14.71 16.19 0.01
CA GLY A 388 -14.33 14.79 -0.16
C GLY A 388 -13.46 14.30 0.99
N HIS A 389 -12.44 15.08 1.35
CA HIS A 389 -11.57 14.83 2.49
C HIS A 389 -12.33 14.66 3.81
N PHE A 390 -13.23 15.60 4.15
CA PHE A 390 -13.99 15.53 5.40
C PHE A 390 -15.06 14.43 5.41
N LYS A 391 -15.57 14.00 4.24
CA LYS A 391 -16.53 12.90 4.11
C LYS A 391 -15.90 11.52 4.26
N THR A 392 -14.76 11.30 3.61
CA THR A 392 -14.07 10.00 3.62
C THR A 392 -13.15 9.84 4.83
N GLY A 393 -12.83 10.95 5.53
CA GLY A 393 -11.85 10.98 6.60
C GLY A 393 -10.44 10.64 6.11
N ASP A 394 -10.21 10.80 4.81
CA ASP A 394 -8.96 10.50 4.11
C ASP A 394 -8.03 11.72 4.18
N SER A 395 -7.00 11.64 5.03
CA SER A 395 -6.03 12.72 5.23
C SER A 395 -4.72 12.56 4.47
N SER A 396 -4.67 11.64 3.50
CA SER A 396 -3.54 11.56 2.57
C SER A 396 -3.60 12.77 1.62
N ASP A 397 -2.48 13.45 1.42
CA ASP A 397 -2.31 14.53 0.43
C ASP A 397 -2.89 15.92 0.76
N VAL A 398 -3.16 16.21 2.03
CA VAL A 398 -3.54 17.58 2.45
C VAL A 398 -2.30 18.47 2.57
N GLU A 399 -2.20 19.46 1.69
CA GLU A 399 -1.22 20.54 1.81
C GLU A 399 -1.55 21.42 3.01
N TYR A 400 -0.55 22.08 3.61
CA TYR A 400 -0.73 22.95 4.76
C TYR A 400 -0.16 24.33 4.48
N LEU A 401 -0.95 25.37 4.70
CA LEU A 401 -0.52 26.78 4.64
C LEU A 401 -0.42 27.37 6.04
N ASP A 402 0.41 28.38 6.21
CA ASP A 402 0.47 29.13 7.46
C ASP A 402 -0.88 29.80 7.75
N ALA A 403 -1.27 29.81 9.01
CA ALA A 403 -2.52 30.39 9.45
C ALA A 403 -2.55 31.90 9.13
N PRO A 404 -3.63 32.39 8.50
CA PRO A 404 -3.73 33.78 8.08
C PRO A 404 -3.68 34.74 9.27
N PHE A 405 -2.82 35.76 9.19
CA PHE A 405 -2.62 36.73 10.26
C PHE A 405 -3.90 37.55 10.50
N GLY A 406 -4.32 37.69 11.75
CA GLY A 406 -5.52 38.47 12.12
C GLY A 406 -6.86 37.72 12.04
N ALA A 407 -6.88 36.43 11.73
CA ALA A 407 -8.10 35.61 11.64
C ALA A 407 -8.71 35.16 13.00
N GLY A 408 -8.18 35.65 14.12
CA GLY A 408 -8.61 35.28 15.47
C GLY A 408 -8.07 33.91 15.92
N LYS A 409 -8.77 33.27 16.87
CA LYS A 409 -8.37 31.96 17.41
C LYS A 409 -8.75 30.84 16.43
N LEU A 410 -7.74 30.24 15.81
CA LEU A 410 -7.89 29.16 14.83
C LEU A 410 -7.61 27.79 15.47
N ASP A 411 -8.33 26.78 15.00
CA ASP A 411 -8.25 25.39 15.44
C ASP A 411 -8.08 24.51 14.19
N PRO A 412 -6.90 23.91 13.95
CA PRO A 412 -6.61 23.14 12.74
C PRO A 412 -7.49 21.91 12.53
N ASN A 413 -8.22 21.46 13.56
CA ASN A 413 -9.12 20.31 13.43
C ASN A 413 -10.47 20.68 12.78
N VAL A 414 -10.81 21.97 12.77
CA VAL A 414 -12.08 22.44 12.18
C VAL A 414 -11.88 23.60 11.22
N HIS A 415 -10.74 24.29 11.22
CA HIS A 415 -10.45 25.36 10.28
C HIS A 415 -9.57 24.85 9.15
N PHE A 416 -9.91 25.26 7.93
CA PHE A 416 -9.16 24.90 6.73
C PHE A 416 -9.26 26.02 5.69
N LEU A 417 -8.40 25.92 4.69
CA LEU A 417 -8.28 26.85 3.57
C LEU A 417 -8.69 26.15 2.28
N ALA A 418 -9.45 26.82 1.42
CA ALA A 418 -9.75 26.32 0.09
C ALA A 418 -9.88 27.46 -0.92
N ARG A 419 -9.55 27.23 -2.21
CA ARG A 419 -9.80 28.24 -3.24
C ARG A 419 -11.26 28.26 -3.69
N ALA A 420 -11.79 29.48 -3.87
CA ALA A 420 -13.04 29.72 -4.54
C ALA A 420 -12.97 29.30 -6.01
N SER A 421 -14.07 28.82 -6.56
CA SER A 421 -14.22 28.53 -7.98
C SER A 421 -15.57 29.02 -8.51
N GLY A 422 -15.54 29.71 -9.65
CA GLY A 422 -16.69 30.29 -10.32
C GLY A 422 -17.13 31.66 -9.78
N ASN A 423 -18.18 32.20 -10.39
CA ASN A 423 -18.60 33.60 -10.22
C ASN A 423 -19.85 33.80 -9.38
N SER A 424 -20.41 32.75 -8.76
CA SER A 424 -21.69 32.86 -8.05
C SER A 424 -21.67 33.77 -6.81
N MET A 425 -20.48 34.10 -6.29
CA MET A 425 -20.32 34.91 -5.08
C MET A 425 -19.58 36.23 -5.31
N ASN A 426 -19.35 36.64 -6.57
CA ASN A 426 -18.56 37.84 -6.90
C ASN A 426 -19.37 39.17 -6.88
N GLY A 427 -20.55 39.18 -6.25
CA GLY A 427 -21.43 40.33 -6.16
C GLY A 427 -21.59 40.87 -4.73
N GLY A 428 -22.28 42.01 -4.58
CA GLY A 428 -22.56 42.62 -3.28
C GLY A 428 -21.39 43.41 -2.67
N LYS A 429 -21.45 43.69 -1.36
CA LYS A 429 -20.49 44.57 -0.66
C LYS A 429 -19.13 43.91 -0.35
N HIS A 430 -19.09 42.59 -0.29
CA HIS A 430 -17.89 41.80 0.01
C HIS A 430 -17.83 40.63 -0.99
N PRO A 431 -17.43 40.91 -2.25
CA PRO A 431 -17.41 39.91 -3.29
C PRO A 431 -16.34 38.84 -2.99
N ILE A 432 -16.65 37.60 -3.36
CA ILE A 432 -15.72 36.47 -3.39
C ILE A 432 -15.47 36.14 -4.86
N HIS A 433 -14.24 36.35 -5.31
CA HIS A 433 -13.83 36.14 -6.70
C HIS A 433 -13.31 34.73 -6.94
N ASP A 434 -13.34 34.28 -8.21
CA ASP A 434 -12.71 33.03 -8.62
C ASP A 434 -11.21 33.05 -8.27
N GLY A 435 -10.72 31.98 -7.63
CA GLY A 435 -9.34 31.85 -7.18
C GLY A 435 -9.03 32.39 -5.77
N ASP A 436 -9.94 33.15 -5.16
CA ASP A 436 -9.76 33.69 -3.80
C ASP A 436 -9.50 32.58 -2.79
N LEU A 437 -8.55 32.80 -1.87
CA LEU A 437 -8.28 31.88 -0.78
C LEU A 437 -9.28 32.12 0.35
N LEU A 438 -10.05 31.09 0.70
CA LEU A 438 -11.12 31.17 1.68
C LEU A 438 -10.73 30.47 2.98
N LEU A 439 -10.96 31.14 4.11
CA LEU A 439 -10.95 30.50 5.42
C LEU A 439 -12.34 29.94 5.73
N LEU A 440 -12.39 28.63 5.98
CA LEU A 440 -13.61 27.87 6.22
C LEU A 440 -13.53 27.14 7.57
N GLU A 441 -14.69 26.98 8.21
CA GLU A 441 -14.85 26.26 9.49
C GLU A 441 -15.83 25.09 9.30
N LEU A 442 -15.41 23.87 9.61
CA LEU A 442 -16.22 22.66 9.53
C LEU A 442 -17.41 22.73 10.49
N ILE A 443 -18.60 22.42 9.98
CA ILE A 443 -19.82 22.34 10.79
C ILE A 443 -19.88 20.95 11.43
N THR A 444 -19.54 20.87 12.71
CA THR A 444 -19.65 19.65 13.52
C THR A 444 -20.95 19.62 14.33
N SER A 445 -21.36 18.44 14.80
CA SER A 445 -22.60 18.24 15.56
C SER A 445 -22.67 19.06 16.85
N ASP A 446 -21.52 19.38 17.46
CA ASP A 446 -21.36 20.20 18.66
C ASP A 446 -21.21 21.71 18.35
N ARG A 447 -20.99 22.10 17.09
CA ARG A 447 -20.76 23.51 16.68
C ARG A 447 -21.73 24.01 15.61
N ALA A 448 -22.87 23.33 15.40
CA ALA A 448 -23.81 23.58 14.30
C ALA A 448 -24.50 24.94 14.28
N GLY A 449 -24.67 25.61 15.44
CA GLY A 449 -25.09 27.02 15.56
C GLY A 449 -26.31 27.44 14.73
N SER A 450 -26.56 28.75 14.60
CA SER A 450 -27.51 29.25 13.60
C SER A 450 -26.79 29.52 12.29
N LEU A 451 -27.27 28.95 11.19
CA LEU A 451 -26.75 29.21 9.84
C LEU A 451 -27.45 30.39 9.14
N ARG A 452 -28.47 31.00 9.79
CA ARG A 452 -29.26 32.08 9.19
C ARG A 452 -28.38 33.30 8.92
N GLY A 453 -28.37 33.76 7.67
CA GLY A 453 -27.62 34.91 7.20
C GLY A 453 -26.14 34.63 6.90
N GLN A 454 -25.66 33.42 7.16
CA GLN A 454 -24.27 33.03 6.92
C GLN A 454 -24.06 32.48 5.50
N ILE A 455 -22.83 32.58 5.02
CA ILE A 455 -22.39 31.92 3.79
C ILE A 455 -21.84 30.55 4.17
N VAL A 456 -22.32 29.51 3.50
CA VAL A 456 -21.96 28.11 3.81
C VAL A 456 -21.61 27.34 2.54
N ALA A 457 -20.70 26.40 2.69
CA ALA A 457 -20.37 25.42 1.67
C ALA A 457 -21.37 24.25 1.75
N ILE A 458 -21.93 23.92 0.58
CA ILE A 458 -23.04 22.98 0.41
C ILE A 458 -22.60 21.97 -0.63
N GLU A 459 -22.89 20.72 -0.34
CA GLU A 459 -22.78 19.62 -1.28
C GLU A 459 -24.19 19.20 -1.71
N ARG A 460 -24.33 18.85 -2.99
CA ARG A 460 -25.55 18.32 -3.58
C ARG A 460 -25.25 16.97 -4.23
N ASP A 461 -26.02 15.95 -3.86
CA ASP A 461 -25.92 14.61 -4.43
C ASP A 461 -26.47 14.62 -5.89
N ASP A 462 -25.71 14.11 -6.87
CA ASP A 462 -26.14 13.98 -8.28
C ASP A 462 -26.07 12.51 -8.75
N ILE A 463 -26.93 12.15 -9.71
CA ILE A 463 -27.21 10.78 -10.18
C ILE A 463 -25.98 10.14 -10.87
N GLY A 464 -25.02 10.95 -11.34
CA GLY A 464 -23.78 10.51 -12.00
C GLY A 464 -22.60 10.18 -11.07
N GLY A 465 -22.76 10.29 -9.74
CA GLY A 465 -21.70 9.96 -8.78
C GLY A 465 -20.62 11.03 -8.58
N GLU A 466 -20.64 12.13 -9.34
CA GLU A 466 -19.84 13.33 -9.08
C GLU A 466 -20.72 14.41 -8.43
N GLY A 467 -20.65 14.56 -7.10
CA GLY A 467 -21.42 15.57 -6.37
C GLY A 467 -21.11 17.01 -6.81
N GLN A 468 -22.11 17.90 -6.74
CA GLN A 468 -21.96 19.33 -7.02
C GLN A 468 -21.71 20.11 -5.72
N TYR A 469 -20.80 21.11 -5.75
CA TYR A 469 -20.41 21.89 -4.58
C TYR A 469 -20.67 23.38 -4.79
N LEU A 470 -21.32 24.01 -3.81
CA LEU A 470 -21.83 25.37 -3.90
C LEU A 470 -21.47 26.18 -2.66
N LEU A 471 -21.20 27.47 -2.84
CA LEU A 471 -21.08 28.44 -1.75
C LEU A 471 -22.30 29.37 -1.83
N ARG A 472 -23.14 29.42 -0.80
CA ARG A 472 -24.39 30.22 -0.82
C ARG A 472 -24.67 30.86 0.53
N LYS A 473 -25.33 32.01 0.51
CA LYS A 473 -25.89 32.63 1.71
C LYS A 473 -27.21 31.96 2.07
N VAL A 474 -27.35 31.51 3.31
CA VAL A 474 -28.57 30.85 3.80
C VAL A 474 -29.54 31.88 4.37
N ASN A 475 -30.79 31.86 3.93
CA ASN A 475 -31.88 32.61 4.53
C ASN A 475 -33.00 31.64 4.95
N LYS A 476 -33.66 31.89 6.09
CA LYS A 476 -34.81 31.09 6.52
C LYS A 476 -36.10 31.84 6.23
N LEU A 477 -36.97 31.23 5.45
CA LEU A 477 -38.29 31.75 5.11
C LEU A 477 -39.29 31.59 6.27
N PRO A 478 -40.35 32.42 6.32
CA PRO A 478 -41.41 32.30 7.33
C PRO A 478 -42.12 30.94 7.34
N ASN A 479 -42.19 30.27 6.18
CA ASN A 479 -42.79 28.93 6.03
C ASN A 479 -41.88 27.79 6.54
N GLY A 480 -40.69 28.12 7.09
CA GLY A 480 -39.75 27.15 7.65
C GLY A 480 -38.71 26.62 6.66
N GLN A 481 -38.86 26.87 5.36
CA GLN A 481 -37.88 26.47 4.33
C GLN A 481 -36.64 27.36 4.36
N TYR A 482 -35.54 26.88 3.76
CA TYR A 482 -34.30 27.63 3.61
C TYR A 482 -34.05 27.98 2.15
N GLU A 483 -33.72 29.24 1.88
CA GLU A 483 -33.27 29.75 0.60
C GLU A 483 -31.74 29.82 0.57
N LEU A 484 -31.17 29.45 -0.56
CA LEU A 484 -29.75 29.48 -0.86
C LEU A 484 -29.50 30.54 -1.93
N ILE A 485 -28.93 31.66 -1.50
CA ILE A 485 -28.81 32.89 -2.30
C ILE A 485 -27.36 33.06 -2.74
N ALA A 486 -27.14 33.20 -4.06
CA ALA A 486 -25.89 33.64 -4.63
C ALA A 486 -25.72 35.15 -4.41
N GLN A 487 -24.49 35.65 -4.21
CA GLN A 487 -24.28 37.09 -4.10
C GLN A 487 -24.25 37.78 -5.48
N ASN A 488 -23.94 37.02 -6.53
CA ASN A 488 -24.07 37.50 -7.90
C ASN A 488 -25.55 37.40 -8.34
N PRO A 489 -26.19 38.51 -8.74
CA PRO A 489 -27.60 38.54 -9.14
C PRO A 489 -27.92 37.74 -10.41
N ASP A 490 -26.92 37.36 -11.22
CA ASP A 490 -27.09 36.55 -12.42
C ASP A 490 -27.44 35.08 -12.12
N TYR A 491 -27.38 34.68 -10.84
CA TYR A 491 -27.67 33.32 -10.40
C TYR A 491 -28.99 33.28 -9.63
N GLU A 492 -29.86 32.34 -9.98
CA GLU A 492 -31.16 32.17 -9.34
C GLU A 492 -31.06 31.74 -7.87
N VAL A 493 -32.04 32.18 -7.07
CA VAL A 493 -32.21 31.72 -5.69
C VAL A 493 -32.74 30.29 -5.71
N MET A 494 -32.10 29.41 -4.95
CA MET A 494 -32.51 28.00 -4.84
C MET A 494 -33.21 27.75 -3.50
N ILE A 495 -34.19 26.86 -3.48
CA ILE A 495 -34.77 26.32 -2.25
C ILE A 495 -33.97 25.09 -1.86
N ALA A 496 -33.53 25.01 -0.60
CA ALA A 496 -32.84 23.85 -0.08
C ALA A 496 -33.80 22.64 -0.04
N ASP A 497 -33.33 21.51 -0.55
CA ASP A 497 -34.04 20.23 -0.55
C ASP A 497 -33.20 19.15 0.17
N GLU A 498 -33.73 17.94 0.24
CA GLU A 498 -33.11 16.81 0.95
C GLU A 498 -31.81 16.30 0.29
N SER A 499 -31.54 16.67 -0.96
CA SER A 499 -30.31 16.32 -1.68
C SER A 499 -29.11 17.18 -1.27
N MET A 500 -29.34 18.23 -0.47
CA MET A 500 -28.32 19.23 -0.13
C MET A 500 -27.84 19.10 1.33
N ARG A 501 -26.52 19.15 1.53
CA ARG A 501 -25.88 19.04 2.84
C ARG A 501 -24.88 20.18 3.05
N THR A 502 -25.08 20.96 4.10
CA THR A 502 -24.10 21.97 4.54
C THR A 502 -22.98 21.29 5.32
N PHE A 503 -21.72 21.60 5.01
CA PHE A 503 -20.58 20.98 5.71
C PHE A 503 -19.57 21.97 6.26
N ALA A 504 -19.49 23.20 5.75
CA ALA A 504 -18.59 24.22 6.29
C ALA A 504 -19.19 25.63 6.23
N ARG A 505 -18.73 26.52 7.13
CA ARG A 505 -19.05 27.94 7.15
C ARG A 505 -17.90 28.75 6.57
N PHE A 506 -18.22 29.71 5.73
CA PHE A 506 -17.26 30.72 5.30
C PHE A 506 -17.00 31.73 6.43
N LYS A 507 -15.73 32.02 6.69
CA LYS A 507 -15.30 33.00 7.71
C LYS A 507 -14.90 34.32 7.05
N GLN A 508 -13.96 34.26 6.10
CA GLN A 508 -13.45 35.41 5.37
C GLN A 508 -12.61 34.99 4.16
N VAL A 509 -12.41 35.91 3.22
CA VAL A 509 -11.33 35.82 2.22
C VAL A 509 -10.04 36.23 2.92
N VAL A 510 -8.95 35.51 2.65
CA VAL A 510 -7.64 35.80 3.22
C VAL A 510 -6.68 36.28 2.14
N ALA A 511 -5.88 37.28 2.48
CA ALA A 511 -4.78 37.72 1.63
C ALA A 511 -3.64 36.70 1.72
N GLU A 512 -3.01 36.40 0.59
CA GLU A 512 -1.80 35.56 0.52
C GLU A 512 -0.56 36.27 1.06
#